data_AF-A0AAW1M6I3-F1
#
_entry.id   AF-A0AAW1M6I3-F1
#
_cell.length_a   1.000
_cell.length_b   1.000
_cell.length_c   1.000
_cell.angle_alpha   90.00
_cell.angle_beta   90.00
_cell.angle_gamma   90.00
#
_symmetry.space_group_name_H-M   'P 1'
#
loop_
_entity.id
_entity.type
_entity.pdbx_description
1 polymer ?
#
loop_
_entity_poly.entity_id
_entity_poly.type
_entity_poly.pdbx_seq_one_letter_code
_entity_poly.pdbx_strand_id
1 'polypeptide(L)'
;MATTPTQVVIPFRPLLATITECLCLPEPEYRLLDITTNNACVGVRSECKVVEYLYIGGQSTTMEDSYENAAQISVRDLMKKFKIFVKDVTSSRRRSFERYAALCKLKRVELERLEKGIAKVPLNVDLSPEIGGNLHLVSVDFVTILRAVSTKIGFMCTPIETIEHSPSNFSSWMTITPHGNSPGYDCIFGEPAITPVTAKQNLAQKVLAYLIPIYNLEIIDANYEPSKTKLATLLCDLERETYLTLKERVLGIQDNKEPSSLLVEQDCITPRGAYNRIPAMNGPPLPPKKRRLPEPSTAKSVTASTSSKLPVYFTLPSELETVFQRPKFA
;
A
#
# COMPACT_ATOMS: atom_id res chain seq x y z
N MET A 1 2.65 17.16 14.53
CA MET A 1 1.20 17.09 14.23
C MET A 1 1.07 16.22 12.99
N ALA A 2 0.26 15.15 13.02
CA ALA A 2 0.04 14.33 11.83
C ALA A 2 -0.79 15.16 10.84
N THR A 3 -0.25 15.44 9.66
CA THR A 3 -0.97 16.10 8.59
C THR A 3 -2.07 15.17 8.09
N THR A 4 -3.28 15.70 7.92
CA THR A 4 -4.39 14.96 7.31
C THR A 4 -4.00 14.54 5.90
N PRO A 5 -4.29 13.29 5.48
CA PRO A 5 -3.93 12.83 4.15
C PRO A 5 -4.62 13.66 3.07
N THR A 6 -3.92 13.87 1.96
CA THR A 6 -4.47 14.58 0.80
C THR A 6 -5.36 13.63 0.02
N GLN A 7 -6.66 13.92 -0.03
CA GLN A 7 -7.63 13.07 -0.72
C GLN A 7 -7.69 13.36 -2.22
N VAL A 8 -7.69 12.28 -3.00
CA VAL A 8 -7.89 12.30 -4.46
C VAL A 8 -9.02 11.35 -4.79
N VAL A 9 -10.16 11.88 -5.23
CA VAL A 9 -11.32 11.07 -5.66
C VAL A 9 -11.17 10.76 -7.13
N ILE A 10 -11.23 9.48 -7.50
CA ILE A 10 -11.26 9.11 -8.92
C ILE A 10 -12.69 9.30 -9.47
N PRO A 11 -12.85 9.70 -10.74
CA PRO A 11 -14.18 9.81 -11.33
C PRO A 11 -14.81 8.42 -11.50
N PHE A 12 -16.06 8.26 -11.06
CA PHE A 12 -16.81 7.01 -11.12
C PHE A 12 -17.63 6.87 -12.40
N ARG A 13 -18.00 7.98 -13.06
CA ARG A 13 -18.76 7.94 -14.32
C ARG A 13 -18.03 7.16 -15.44
N PRO A 14 -16.72 7.35 -15.70
CA PRO A 14 -16.00 6.56 -16.69
C PRO A 14 -15.92 5.08 -16.32
N LEU A 15 -15.72 4.78 -15.04
CA LEU A 15 -15.70 3.40 -14.53
C LEU A 15 -17.06 2.72 -14.70
N LEU A 16 -18.17 3.44 -14.46
CA LEU A 16 -19.51 2.93 -14.68
C LEU A 16 -19.73 2.57 -16.15
N ALA A 17 -19.28 3.42 -17.09
CA ALA A 17 -19.36 3.15 -18.52
C ALA A 17 -18.60 1.86 -18.90
N THR A 18 -17.37 1.68 -18.39
CA THR A 18 -16.60 0.45 -18.61
C THR A 18 -17.27 -0.79 -18.01
N ILE A 19 -17.89 -0.65 -16.84
CA ILE A 19 -18.65 -1.74 -16.22
C ILE A 19 -19.87 -2.12 -17.05
N THR A 20 -20.66 -1.15 -17.52
CA THR A 20 -21.83 -1.44 -18.36
C THR A 20 -21.44 -2.05 -19.69
N GLU A 21 -20.34 -1.61 -20.29
CA GLU A 21 -19.79 -2.21 -21.51
C GLU A 21 -19.37 -3.67 -21.25
N CYS A 22 -18.67 -3.94 -20.14
CA CYS A 22 -18.24 -5.28 -19.74
C CYS A 22 -19.42 -6.24 -19.50
N LEU A 23 -20.55 -5.70 -19.01
CA LEU A 23 -21.79 -6.44 -18.79
C LEU A 23 -22.72 -6.46 -20.01
N CYS A 24 -22.32 -5.89 -21.15
CA CYS A 24 -23.17 -5.72 -22.34
C CYS A 24 -24.50 -4.99 -22.06
N LEU A 25 -24.53 -4.11 -21.06
CA LEU A 25 -25.67 -3.28 -20.72
C LEU A 25 -25.68 -2.00 -21.57
N PRO A 26 -26.87 -1.39 -21.82
CA PRO A 26 -26.96 -0.07 -22.42
C PRO A 26 -26.18 1.00 -21.63
N GLU A 27 -25.79 2.06 -22.32
CA GLU A 27 -25.07 3.19 -21.73
C GLU A 27 -25.85 3.79 -20.54
N PRO A 28 -25.18 4.13 -19.41
CA PRO A 28 -25.82 4.74 -18.27
C PRO A 28 -26.46 6.09 -18.63
N GLU A 29 -27.74 6.26 -18.30
CA GLU A 29 -28.47 7.50 -18.55
C GLU A 29 -28.50 8.38 -17.31
N TYR A 30 -27.92 9.57 -17.40
CA TYR A 30 -27.91 10.55 -16.32
C TYR A 30 -29.11 11.49 -16.44
N ARG A 31 -29.86 11.69 -15.35
CA ARG A 31 -31.06 12.55 -15.32
C ARG A 31 -31.03 13.49 -14.13
N LEU A 32 -31.51 14.71 -14.34
CA LEU A 32 -31.76 15.67 -13.28
C LEU A 32 -33.09 15.31 -12.58
N LEU A 33 -33.07 15.25 -11.25
CA LEU A 33 -34.27 15.04 -10.43
C LEU A 33 -34.81 16.36 -9.88
N ASP A 34 -33.91 17.21 -9.37
CA ASP A 34 -34.27 18.50 -8.80
C ASP A 34 -33.13 19.51 -8.98
N ILE A 35 -33.41 20.58 -9.71
CA ILE A 35 -32.45 21.65 -9.98
C ILE A 35 -32.17 22.52 -8.75
N THR A 36 -33.12 22.62 -7.82
CA THR A 36 -32.98 23.48 -6.64
C THR A 36 -32.02 22.90 -5.62
N THR A 37 -31.93 21.58 -5.56
CA THR A 37 -31.03 20.83 -4.68
C THR A 37 -29.84 20.23 -5.43
N ASN A 38 -29.68 20.51 -6.72
CA ASN A 38 -28.69 19.87 -7.61
C ASN A 38 -28.70 18.35 -7.48
N ASN A 39 -29.89 17.75 -7.34
CA ASN A 39 -30.04 16.31 -7.14
C ASN A 39 -30.25 15.62 -8.48
N ALA A 40 -29.44 14.61 -8.74
CA ALA A 40 -29.43 13.87 -9.97
C ALA A 40 -29.41 12.36 -9.74
N CYS A 41 -29.69 11.59 -10.77
CA CYS A 41 -29.64 10.15 -10.75
C CYS A 41 -29.02 9.57 -12.02
N VAL A 42 -28.67 8.30 -11.94
CA VAL A 42 -28.27 7.51 -13.09
C VAL A 42 -29.14 6.26 -13.20
N GLY A 43 -29.64 6.00 -14.40
CA GLY A 43 -30.38 4.82 -14.78
C GLY A 43 -29.48 3.84 -15.52
N VAL A 44 -29.41 2.59 -15.05
CA VAL A 44 -28.73 1.48 -15.73
C VAL A 44 -29.78 0.45 -16.13
N ARG A 45 -29.98 0.26 -17.43
CA ARG A 45 -30.99 -0.69 -17.93
C ARG A 45 -30.41 -2.10 -18.06
N SER A 46 -31.26 -3.11 -17.89
CA SER A 46 -30.96 -4.50 -18.25
C SER A 46 -30.78 -4.65 -19.76
N GLU A 47 -30.13 -5.74 -20.21
CA GLU A 47 -29.96 -6.08 -21.63
C GLU A 47 -31.28 -6.05 -22.41
N CYS A 48 -32.35 -6.60 -21.85
CA CYS A 48 -33.68 -6.62 -22.47
C CYS A 48 -34.45 -5.28 -22.37
N LYS A 49 -33.86 -4.24 -21.74
CA LYS A 49 -34.47 -2.93 -21.46
C LYS A 49 -35.78 -2.98 -20.65
N VAL A 50 -36.09 -4.11 -20.03
CA VAL A 50 -37.32 -4.31 -19.23
C VAL A 50 -37.16 -3.75 -17.82
N VAL A 51 -35.97 -3.87 -17.24
CA VAL A 51 -35.66 -3.40 -15.89
C VAL A 51 -34.69 -2.23 -15.95
N GLU A 52 -34.98 -1.17 -15.21
CA GLU A 52 -34.10 -0.02 -15.01
C GLU A 52 -33.70 0.06 -13.53
N TYR A 53 -32.40 0.00 -13.26
CA TYR A 53 -31.83 0.26 -11.95
C TYR A 53 -31.59 1.75 -11.82
N LEU A 54 -32.28 2.40 -10.88
CA LEU A 54 -32.16 3.83 -10.64
C LEU A 54 -31.34 4.08 -9.37
N TYR A 55 -30.27 4.86 -9.50
CA TYR A 55 -29.40 5.22 -8.39
C TYR A 55 -29.39 6.73 -8.21
N ILE A 56 -29.75 7.20 -7.01
CA ILE A 56 -29.91 8.62 -6.70
C ILE A 56 -28.63 9.14 -6.04
N GLY A 57 -28.05 10.20 -6.58
CA GLY A 57 -26.82 10.81 -6.08
C GLY A 57 -26.99 11.70 -4.85
N GLY A 58 -28.22 12.15 -4.61
CA GLY A 58 -28.57 13.02 -3.48
C GLY A 58 -28.25 14.49 -3.74
N GLN A 59 -28.65 15.34 -2.79
CA GLN A 59 -28.39 16.78 -2.82
C GLN A 59 -26.87 17.04 -2.78
N SER A 60 -26.41 17.98 -3.61
CA SER A 60 -25.00 18.34 -3.69
C SER A 60 -24.76 19.82 -3.99
N THR A 61 -23.50 20.25 -3.89
CA THR A 61 -23.05 21.61 -4.23
C THR A 61 -23.15 21.90 -5.72
N THR A 62 -22.85 20.91 -6.55
CA THR A 62 -22.93 20.99 -8.02
C THR A 62 -23.69 19.79 -8.57
N MET A 63 -24.22 19.93 -9.78
CA MET A 63 -24.91 18.82 -10.45
C MET A 63 -23.94 17.68 -10.78
N GLU A 64 -22.71 18.03 -11.14
CA GLU A 64 -21.61 17.11 -11.44
C GLU A 64 -21.28 16.22 -10.26
N ASP A 65 -21.20 16.80 -9.05
CA ASP A 65 -20.96 16.03 -7.83
C ASP A 65 -22.09 15.02 -7.56
N SER A 66 -23.35 15.42 -7.79
CA SER A 66 -24.50 14.51 -7.63
C SER A 66 -24.45 13.37 -8.66
N TYR A 67 -24.07 13.64 -9.91
CA TYR A 67 -23.86 12.59 -10.91
C TYR A 67 -22.73 11.63 -10.54
N GLU A 68 -21.62 12.13 -10.00
CA GLU A 68 -20.51 11.27 -9.54
C GLU A 68 -20.93 10.42 -8.33
N ASN A 69 -21.68 10.98 -7.38
CA ASN A 69 -22.23 10.21 -6.26
C ASN A 69 -23.19 9.11 -6.74
N ALA A 70 -24.09 9.43 -7.69
CA ALA A 70 -25.00 8.46 -8.29
C ALA A 70 -24.22 7.34 -8.99
N ALA A 71 -23.17 7.69 -9.74
CA ALA A 71 -22.28 6.73 -10.39
C ALA A 71 -21.53 5.86 -9.38
N GLN A 72 -21.02 6.42 -8.30
CA GLN A 72 -20.34 5.68 -7.24
C GLN A 72 -21.24 4.62 -6.60
N ILE A 73 -22.48 4.99 -6.27
CA ILE A 73 -23.48 4.07 -5.72
C ILE A 73 -23.75 2.93 -6.72
N SER A 74 -23.95 3.29 -7.99
CA SER A 74 -24.19 2.34 -9.08
C SER A 74 -23.05 1.35 -9.25
N VAL A 75 -21.80 1.84 -9.31
CA VAL A 75 -20.60 1.00 -9.46
C VAL A 75 -20.51 -0.02 -8.33
N ARG A 76 -20.70 0.41 -7.07
CA ARG A 76 -20.63 -0.49 -5.91
C ARG A 76 -21.73 -1.56 -5.93
N ASP A 77 -22.96 -1.18 -6.30
CA ASP A 77 -24.07 -2.13 -6.40
C ASP A 77 -23.84 -3.14 -7.54
N LEU A 78 -23.46 -2.68 -8.73
CA LEU A 78 -23.18 -3.54 -9.89
C LEU A 78 -22.00 -4.48 -9.62
N MET A 79 -20.93 -4.01 -8.97
CA MET A 79 -19.81 -4.84 -8.56
C MET A 79 -20.26 -6.00 -7.68
N LYS A 80 -21.10 -5.73 -6.69
CA LYS A 80 -21.64 -6.76 -5.79
C LYS A 80 -22.60 -7.70 -6.51
N LYS A 81 -23.50 -7.15 -7.32
CA LYS A 81 -24.59 -7.88 -7.98
C LYS A 81 -24.09 -8.83 -9.06
N PHE A 82 -23.15 -8.38 -9.89
CA PHE A 82 -22.60 -9.13 -11.02
C PHE A 82 -21.23 -9.73 -10.73
N LYS A 83 -20.75 -9.67 -9.48
CA LYS A 83 -19.43 -10.17 -9.06
C LYS A 83 -18.30 -9.63 -9.95
N ILE A 84 -18.27 -8.31 -10.13
CA ILE A 84 -17.23 -7.64 -10.92
C ILE A 84 -16.07 -7.34 -10.00
N PHE A 85 -14.87 -7.73 -10.42
CA PHE A 85 -13.64 -7.32 -9.79
C PHE A 85 -13.07 -6.10 -10.54
N VAL A 86 -13.02 -4.96 -9.85
CA VAL A 86 -12.37 -3.76 -10.36
C VAL A 86 -10.91 -3.76 -9.91
N LYS A 87 -9.97 -3.81 -10.85
CA LYS A 87 -8.55 -3.54 -10.64
C LYS A 87 -8.33 -2.03 -10.61
N ASP A 88 -8.12 -1.52 -9.41
CA ASP A 88 -7.85 -0.12 -9.07
C ASP A 88 -6.63 0.02 -8.14
N VAL A 89 -6.40 1.22 -7.60
CA VAL A 89 -5.22 1.49 -6.75
C VAL A 89 -5.33 0.72 -5.44
N THR A 90 -6.49 0.75 -4.78
CA THR A 90 -6.71 0.11 -3.49
C THR A 90 -6.58 -1.41 -3.61
N SER A 91 -7.19 -2.03 -4.61
CA SER A 91 -7.07 -3.47 -4.86
C SER A 91 -5.64 -3.88 -5.23
N SER A 92 -4.94 -3.08 -6.04
CA SER A 92 -3.53 -3.33 -6.38
C SER A 92 -2.64 -3.25 -5.13
N ARG A 93 -2.85 -2.24 -4.27
CA ARG A 93 -2.11 -2.08 -3.01
C ARG A 93 -2.39 -3.24 -2.04
N ARG A 94 -3.65 -3.64 -1.90
CA ARG A 94 -4.05 -4.80 -1.08
C ARG A 94 -3.34 -6.07 -1.55
N ARG A 95 -3.36 -6.34 -2.85
CA ARG A 95 -2.68 -7.50 -3.45
C ARG A 95 -1.17 -7.47 -3.21
N SER A 96 -0.54 -6.30 -3.26
CA SER A 96 0.88 -6.16 -2.93
C SER A 96 1.19 -6.50 -1.47
N PHE A 97 0.34 -6.06 -0.52
CA PHE A 97 0.49 -6.42 0.89
C PHE A 97 0.28 -7.93 1.12
N GLU A 98 -0.73 -8.53 0.51
CA GLU A 98 -0.99 -9.98 0.60
C GLU A 98 0.21 -10.79 0.08
N ARG A 99 0.77 -10.42 -1.07
CA ARG A 99 1.96 -11.05 -1.65
C ARG A 99 3.19 -10.92 -0.74
N TYR A 100 3.39 -9.74 -0.17
CA TYR A 100 4.51 -9.50 0.73
C TYR A 100 4.38 -10.29 2.03
N ALA A 101 3.19 -10.32 2.63
CA ALA A 101 2.90 -11.13 3.81
C ALA A 101 3.13 -12.63 3.53
N ALA A 102 2.67 -13.12 2.37
CA ALA A 102 2.91 -14.50 1.94
C ALA A 102 4.42 -14.79 1.80
N LEU A 103 5.20 -13.88 1.21
CA LEU A 103 6.65 -14.01 1.12
C LEU A 103 7.32 -14.07 2.51
N CYS A 104 6.94 -13.19 3.43
CA CYS A 104 7.44 -13.20 4.81
C CYS A 104 7.13 -14.54 5.50
N LYS A 105 5.92 -15.05 5.32
CA LYS A 105 5.52 -16.37 5.83
C LYS A 105 6.36 -17.50 5.26
N LEU A 106 6.63 -17.50 3.95
CA LEU A 106 7.50 -18.52 3.32
C LEU A 106 8.92 -18.47 3.87
N LYS A 107 9.48 -17.27 3.99
CA LYS A 107 10.82 -17.07 4.54
C LYS A 107 10.91 -17.47 6.00
N ARG A 108 9.86 -17.22 6.78
CA ARG A 108 9.74 -17.72 8.15
C ARG A 108 9.78 -19.25 8.19
N VAL A 109 8.98 -19.94 7.37
CA VAL A 109 8.98 -21.41 7.30
C VAL A 109 10.36 -21.96 6.91
N GLU A 110 11.07 -21.29 6.01
CA GLU A 110 12.45 -21.64 5.64
C GLU A 110 13.39 -21.54 6.85
N LEU A 111 13.30 -20.46 7.63
CA LEU A 111 14.10 -20.25 8.84
C LEU A 111 13.75 -21.23 9.98
N GLU A 112 12.47 -21.53 10.19
CA GLU A 112 12.03 -22.51 11.19
C GLU A 112 12.55 -23.92 10.87
N ARG A 113 12.66 -24.25 9.57
CA ARG A 113 13.26 -25.51 9.13
C ARG A 113 14.77 -25.53 9.39
N LEU A 114 15.46 -24.42 9.12
CA LEU A 114 16.88 -24.27 9.43
C LEU A 114 17.15 -24.40 10.92
N GLU A 115 16.35 -23.77 11.77
CA GLU A 115 16.42 -23.88 13.23
C GLU A 115 16.25 -25.33 13.71
N LYS A 116 15.39 -26.10 13.03
CA LYS A 116 15.15 -27.54 13.30
C LYS A 116 16.13 -28.49 12.62
N GLY A 117 17.13 -27.98 11.88
CA GLY A 117 18.10 -28.82 11.15
C GLY A 117 17.52 -29.59 9.96
N ILE A 118 16.37 -29.18 9.43
CA ILE A 118 15.69 -29.84 8.30
C ILE A 118 16.25 -29.29 6.98
N ALA A 119 16.57 -30.20 6.04
CA ALA A 119 17.11 -29.84 4.73
C ALA A 119 16.19 -28.90 3.93
N LYS A 120 16.79 -28.01 3.15
CA LYS A 120 16.10 -27.01 2.33
C LYS A 120 15.42 -27.67 1.14
N VAL A 121 14.10 -27.86 1.23
CA VAL A 121 13.25 -28.28 0.10
C VAL A 121 12.73 -27.03 -0.63
N PRO A 122 12.72 -27.01 -1.98
CA PRO A 122 12.08 -25.94 -2.74
C PRO A 122 10.61 -25.80 -2.34
N LEU A 123 10.23 -24.63 -1.85
CA LEU A 123 8.84 -24.29 -1.61
C LEU A 123 8.21 -23.96 -2.97
N ASN A 124 7.53 -24.94 -3.57
CA ASN A 124 6.60 -24.68 -4.67
C ASN A 124 5.36 -24.01 -4.09
N VAL A 125 5.31 -22.69 -4.16
CA VAL A 125 4.14 -21.93 -3.74
C VAL A 125 3.79 -20.94 -4.84
N ASP A 126 2.59 -21.11 -5.37
CA ASP A 126 1.97 -20.11 -6.23
C ASP A 126 1.60 -18.91 -5.36
N LEU A 127 2.34 -17.81 -5.51
CA LEU A 127 2.09 -16.54 -4.80
C LEU A 127 0.98 -15.73 -5.48
N SER A 128 0.31 -16.29 -6.49
CA SER A 128 -0.92 -15.71 -7.01
C SER A 128 -2.07 -16.04 -6.07
N PRO A 129 -2.72 -15.04 -5.46
CA PRO A 129 -4.10 -15.26 -5.04
C PRO A 129 -4.87 -15.62 -6.30
N GLU A 130 -5.39 -16.84 -6.37
CA GLU A 130 -6.28 -17.28 -7.43
C GLU A 130 -7.49 -16.33 -7.42
N ILE A 131 -7.63 -15.55 -8.49
CA ILE A 131 -8.90 -14.90 -8.77
C ILE A 131 -9.84 -16.05 -9.18
N GLY A 132 -10.60 -16.56 -8.21
CA GLY A 132 -11.55 -17.66 -8.42
C GLY A 132 -12.50 -17.39 -9.60
N GLY A 133 -12.94 -18.45 -10.27
CA GLY A 133 -13.62 -18.41 -11.57
C GLY A 133 -14.85 -17.48 -11.70
N ASN A 134 -15.16 -17.14 -12.96
CA ASN A 134 -16.27 -16.30 -13.44
C ASN A 134 -16.39 -14.91 -12.79
N LEU A 135 -15.27 -14.23 -12.55
CA LEU A 135 -15.24 -12.81 -12.19
C LEU A 135 -15.02 -11.96 -13.45
N HIS A 136 -15.90 -11.01 -13.72
CA HIS A 136 -15.65 -9.98 -14.73
C HIS A 136 -14.54 -9.05 -14.21
N LEU A 137 -13.42 -8.97 -14.94
CA LEU A 137 -12.29 -8.12 -14.59
C LEU A 137 -12.39 -6.79 -15.34
N VAL A 138 -12.56 -5.69 -14.60
CA VAL A 138 -12.51 -4.33 -15.13
C VAL A 138 -11.29 -3.64 -14.55
N SER A 139 -10.49 -2.94 -15.35
CA SER A 139 -9.36 -2.14 -14.84
C SER A 139 -9.67 -0.66 -14.97
N VAL A 140 -9.34 0.11 -13.95
CA VAL A 140 -9.30 1.57 -14.08
C VAL A 140 -8.14 1.99 -14.99
N ASP A 141 -8.26 3.17 -15.58
CA ASP A 141 -7.16 3.82 -16.29
C ASP A 141 -6.22 4.51 -15.30
N PHE A 142 -5.12 3.83 -14.95
CA PHE A 142 -4.11 4.34 -14.04
C PHE A 142 -3.38 5.57 -14.57
N VAL A 143 -3.29 5.75 -15.90
CA VAL A 143 -2.68 6.96 -16.49
C VAL A 143 -3.56 8.17 -16.23
N THR A 144 -4.89 8.01 -16.34
CA THR A 144 -5.86 9.05 -16.00
C THR A 144 -5.83 9.36 -14.49
N ILE A 145 -5.74 8.35 -13.63
CA ILE A 145 -5.58 8.55 -12.18
C ILE A 145 -4.28 9.30 -11.87
N LEU A 146 -3.16 8.90 -12.48
CA LEU A 146 -1.88 9.58 -12.32
C LEU A 146 -1.95 11.06 -12.71
N ARG A 147 -2.66 11.38 -13.80
CA ARG A 147 -2.91 12.77 -14.21
C ARG A 147 -3.72 13.54 -13.18
N ALA A 148 -4.79 12.96 -12.64
CA ALA A 148 -5.59 13.58 -11.59
C ALA A 148 -4.74 13.87 -10.34
N VAL A 149 -3.89 12.90 -9.95
CA VAL A 149 -2.94 13.04 -8.84
C VAL A 149 -1.91 14.14 -9.12
N SER A 150 -1.35 14.23 -10.33
CA SER A 150 -0.41 15.30 -10.70
C SER A 150 -1.05 16.67 -10.66
N THR A 151 -2.30 16.82 -11.12
CA THR A 151 -3.01 18.11 -11.07
C THR A 151 -3.32 18.52 -9.64
N LYS A 152 -3.63 17.57 -8.74
CA LYS A 152 -3.98 17.86 -7.36
C LYS A 152 -2.77 18.25 -6.50
N ILE A 153 -1.63 17.59 -6.69
CA ILE A 153 -0.42 17.77 -5.86
C ILE A 153 0.57 18.75 -6.49
N GLY A 154 0.54 18.89 -7.82
CA GLY A 154 1.40 19.78 -8.57
C GLY A 154 2.87 19.36 -8.64
N PHE A 155 3.20 18.06 -8.49
CA PHE A 155 4.59 17.61 -8.66
C PHE A 155 5.04 17.74 -10.12
N MET A 156 6.34 17.94 -10.32
CA MET A 156 6.91 18.05 -11.67
C MET A 156 7.32 16.67 -12.17
N CYS A 157 6.98 16.37 -13.42
CA CYS A 157 7.41 15.13 -14.06
C CYS A 157 7.62 15.29 -15.57
N THR A 158 8.44 14.41 -16.14
CA THR A 158 8.55 14.28 -17.59
C THR A 158 7.31 13.56 -18.16
N PRO A 159 7.00 13.74 -19.45
CA PRO A 159 6.06 12.87 -20.14
C PRO A 159 6.45 11.39 -20.01
N ILE A 160 5.46 10.50 -20.12
CA ILE A 160 5.72 9.05 -20.15
C ILE A 160 6.37 8.70 -21.49
N GLU A 161 7.60 8.23 -21.43
CA GLU A 161 8.35 7.73 -22.56
C GLU A 161 8.15 6.21 -22.67
N THR A 162 8.26 5.65 -23.87
CA THR A 162 8.07 4.22 -24.11
C THR A 162 8.99 3.75 -25.23
N ILE A 163 9.71 2.66 -25.00
CA ILE A 163 10.59 2.03 -25.97
C ILE A 163 10.17 0.60 -26.24
N GLU A 164 10.32 0.17 -27.48
CA GLU A 164 10.20 -1.24 -27.87
C GLU A 164 11.61 -1.86 -27.89
N HIS A 165 11.82 -2.89 -27.07
CA HIS A 165 13.10 -3.62 -27.02
C HIS A 165 13.15 -4.74 -28.06
N SER A 166 12.00 -5.36 -28.32
CA SER A 166 11.79 -6.44 -29.28
C SER A 166 10.30 -6.45 -29.66
N PRO A 167 9.90 -7.15 -30.74
CA PRO A 167 8.49 -7.25 -31.11
C PRO A 167 7.64 -7.67 -29.91
N SER A 168 6.62 -6.87 -29.60
CA SER A 168 5.73 -7.11 -28.45
C SER A 168 6.42 -7.09 -27.08
N ASN A 169 7.43 -6.24 -26.90
CA ASN A 169 8.10 -6.04 -25.62
C ASN A 169 8.44 -4.57 -25.41
N PHE A 170 7.55 -3.88 -24.68
CA PHE A 170 7.60 -2.44 -24.45
C PHE A 170 7.92 -2.14 -22.99
N SER A 171 8.79 -1.16 -22.74
CA SER A 171 9.03 -0.60 -21.42
C SER A 171 8.69 0.88 -21.42
N SER A 172 8.05 1.36 -20.36
CA SER A 172 7.75 2.79 -20.18
C SER A 172 8.45 3.32 -18.94
N TRP A 173 8.88 4.58 -18.98
CA TRP A 173 9.47 5.27 -17.83
C TRP A 173 9.02 6.73 -17.75
N MET A 174 9.21 7.32 -16.57
CA MET A 174 9.08 8.76 -16.35
C MET A 174 9.99 9.21 -15.21
N THR A 175 10.39 10.48 -15.25
CA THR A 175 11.16 11.12 -14.19
C THR A 175 10.27 12.02 -13.36
N ILE A 176 10.39 11.94 -12.04
CA ILE A 176 9.63 12.74 -11.07
C ILE A 176 10.61 13.60 -10.29
N THR A 177 10.26 14.87 -10.12
CA THR A 177 10.95 15.80 -9.23
C THR A 177 10.07 16.04 -8.00
N PRO A 178 10.43 15.49 -6.82
CA PRO A 178 9.68 15.72 -5.60
C PRO A 178 9.64 17.20 -5.23
N HIS A 179 8.60 17.62 -4.50
CA HIS A 179 8.54 18.98 -3.94
C HIS A 179 9.47 19.07 -2.73
N GLY A 180 10.49 19.94 -2.80
CA GLY A 180 11.39 20.23 -1.67
C GLY A 180 12.84 20.47 -2.09
N ASN A 181 13.67 20.94 -1.14
CA ASN A 181 15.10 21.24 -1.33
C ASN A 181 15.99 20.00 -1.53
N SER A 182 15.45 18.83 -1.89
CA SER A 182 16.25 17.67 -2.26
C SER A 182 16.62 17.77 -3.74
N PRO A 183 17.91 17.86 -4.12
CA PRO A 183 18.34 17.99 -5.51
C PRO A 183 18.24 16.68 -6.33
N GLY A 184 17.27 15.82 -6.00
CA GLY A 184 17.11 14.49 -6.59
C GLY A 184 15.99 14.45 -7.64
N TYR A 185 16.23 13.68 -8.70
CA TYR A 185 15.21 13.24 -9.65
C TYR A 185 15.08 11.73 -9.49
N ASP A 186 13.85 11.23 -9.41
CA ASP A 186 13.58 9.80 -9.38
C ASP A 186 13.09 9.34 -10.75
N CYS A 187 13.86 8.48 -11.40
CA CYS A 187 13.45 7.82 -12.64
C CYS A 187 12.78 6.49 -12.31
N ILE A 188 11.51 6.36 -12.68
CA ILE A 188 10.71 5.16 -12.41
C ILE A 188 10.48 4.40 -13.72
N PHE A 189 10.85 3.13 -13.73
CA PHE A 189 10.63 2.20 -14.84
C PHE A 189 9.46 1.28 -14.54
N GLY A 190 8.49 1.21 -15.47
CA GLY A 190 7.40 0.24 -15.43
C GLY A 190 7.86 -1.17 -15.77
N GLU A 191 7.03 -2.16 -15.46
CA GLU A 191 7.28 -3.54 -15.90
C GLU A 191 7.09 -3.68 -17.42
N PRO A 192 7.96 -4.43 -18.12
CA PRO A 192 7.82 -4.69 -19.54
C PRO A 192 6.46 -5.32 -19.89
N ALA A 193 5.90 -4.95 -21.03
CA ALA A 193 4.58 -5.42 -21.46
C ALA A 193 4.49 -5.68 -22.95
N ILE A 194 3.47 -6.46 -23.33
CA ILE A 194 3.21 -6.87 -24.73
C ILE A 194 2.78 -5.68 -25.59
N THR A 195 2.07 -4.71 -24.99
CA THR A 195 1.56 -3.53 -25.69
C THR A 195 2.03 -2.24 -25.03
N PRO A 196 2.22 -1.16 -25.81
CA PRO A 196 2.63 0.13 -25.26
C PRO A 196 1.59 0.69 -24.27
N VAL A 197 0.31 0.42 -24.49
CA VAL A 197 -0.76 0.81 -23.56
C VAL A 197 -0.57 0.14 -22.21
N THR A 198 -0.32 -1.17 -22.18
CA THR A 198 -0.11 -1.92 -20.94
C THR A 198 1.17 -1.46 -20.22
N ALA A 199 2.25 -1.18 -20.96
CA ALA A 199 3.50 -0.67 -20.40
C ALA A 199 3.28 0.67 -19.66
N LYS A 200 2.49 1.58 -20.25
CA LYS A 200 2.11 2.86 -19.62
C LYS A 200 1.23 2.65 -18.38
N GLN A 201 0.27 1.72 -18.42
CA GLN A 201 -0.56 1.39 -17.25
C GLN A 201 0.28 0.80 -16.10
N ASN A 202 1.25 -0.05 -16.41
CA ASN A 202 2.17 -0.64 -15.42
C ASN A 202 3.07 0.43 -14.79
N LEU A 203 3.62 1.34 -15.61
CA LEU A 203 4.37 2.49 -15.10
C LEU A 203 3.50 3.35 -14.18
N ALA A 204 2.29 3.71 -14.61
CA ALA A 204 1.40 4.55 -13.83
C ALA A 204 1.03 3.92 -12.47
N GLN A 205 0.77 2.60 -12.43
CA GLN A 205 0.58 1.85 -11.18
C GLN A 205 1.78 2.00 -10.24
N LYS A 206 2.99 1.81 -10.76
CA LYS A 206 4.22 1.88 -9.98
C LYS A 206 4.49 3.29 -9.46
N VAL A 207 4.25 4.30 -10.29
CA VAL A 207 4.37 5.71 -9.91
C VAL A 207 3.36 6.09 -8.84
N LEU A 208 2.10 5.67 -8.96
CA LEU A 208 1.09 5.91 -7.93
C LEU A 208 1.50 5.26 -6.60
N ALA A 209 2.01 4.02 -6.63
CA ALA A 209 2.52 3.35 -5.44
C ALA A 209 3.70 4.09 -4.78
N TYR A 210 4.54 4.76 -5.59
CA TYR A 210 5.63 5.63 -5.11
C TYR A 210 5.12 6.92 -4.48
N LEU A 211 4.17 7.60 -5.12
CA LEU A 211 3.68 8.92 -4.70
C LEU A 211 2.79 8.87 -3.45
N ILE A 212 2.00 7.80 -3.27
CA ILE A 212 1.06 7.66 -2.14
C ILE A 212 1.73 7.89 -0.78
N PRO A 213 2.82 7.18 -0.41
CA PRO A 213 3.47 7.40 0.87
C PRO A 213 4.20 8.76 0.94
N ILE A 214 4.79 9.24 -0.15
CA ILE A 214 5.61 10.47 -0.17
C ILE A 214 4.75 11.70 0.10
N TYR A 215 3.57 11.76 -0.51
CA TYR A 215 2.67 12.90 -0.39
C TYR A 215 1.51 12.64 0.59
N ASN A 216 1.55 11.53 1.34
CA ASN A 216 0.48 11.11 2.25
C ASN A 216 -0.90 11.15 1.56
N LEU A 217 -1.02 10.46 0.43
CA LEU A 217 -2.23 10.48 -0.40
C LEU A 217 -3.23 9.42 0.02
N GLU A 218 -4.50 9.80 -0.08
CA GLU A 218 -5.63 8.91 0.08
C GLU A 218 -6.46 8.91 -1.20
N ILE A 219 -6.35 7.83 -1.98
CA ILE A 219 -7.07 7.69 -3.24
C ILE A 219 -8.40 7.00 -2.97
N ILE A 220 -9.50 7.70 -3.27
CA ILE A 220 -10.87 7.19 -3.10
C ILE A 220 -11.30 6.59 -4.44
N ASP A 221 -11.21 5.26 -4.54
CA ASP A 221 -11.60 4.45 -5.69
C ASP A 221 -12.72 3.44 -5.37
N ALA A 222 -13.02 2.54 -6.31
CA ALA A 222 -14.14 1.62 -6.21
C ALA A 222 -14.01 0.64 -5.04
N ASN A 223 -12.80 0.17 -4.78
CA ASN A 223 -12.47 -0.72 -3.66
C ASN A 223 -12.06 0.03 -2.39
N TYR A 224 -12.19 1.36 -2.34
CA TYR A 224 -11.80 2.15 -1.18
C TYR A 224 -12.63 1.80 0.05
N GLU A 225 -11.97 1.11 0.98
CA GLU A 225 -12.50 0.73 2.30
C GLU A 225 -11.38 0.91 3.33
N PRO A 226 -11.32 2.08 4.01
CA PRO A 226 -10.15 2.46 4.81
C PRO A 226 -9.90 1.49 5.99
N SER A 227 -10.94 0.90 6.57
CA SER A 227 -10.83 -0.10 7.63
C SER A 227 -10.13 -1.38 7.13
N LYS A 228 -10.52 -1.89 5.96
CA LYS A 228 -9.90 -3.09 5.38
C LYS A 228 -8.48 -2.83 4.92
N THR A 229 -8.20 -1.66 4.36
CA THR A 229 -6.84 -1.29 3.93
C THR A 229 -5.90 -1.18 5.13
N LYS A 230 -6.33 -0.51 6.22
CA LYS A 230 -5.56 -0.43 7.47
C LYS A 230 -5.28 -1.81 8.07
N LEU A 231 -6.30 -2.67 8.11
CA LEU A 231 -6.15 -4.05 8.59
C LEU A 231 -5.15 -4.85 7.74
N ALA A 232 -5.24 -4.75 6.42
CA ALA A 232 -4.30 -5.44 5.51
C ALA A 232 -2.85 -4.98 5.71
N THR A 233 -2.63 -3.67 5.90
CA THR A 233 -1.30 -3.13 6.24
C THR A 233 -0.81 -3.67 7.58
N LEU A 234 -1.66 -3.67 8.62
CA LEU A 234 -1.29 -4.17 9.95
C LEU A 234 -0.91 -5.66 9.93
N LEU A 235 -1.67 -6.49 9.22
CA LEU A 235 -1.37 -7.93 9.09
C LEU A 235 -0.06 -8.16 8.33
N CYS A 236 0.19 -7.36 7.29
CA CYS A 236 1.41 -7.40 6.51
C CYS A 236 2.64 -7.01 7.35
N ASP A 237 2.53 -5.96 8.16
CA ASP A 237 3.60 -5.53 9.06
C ASP A 237 3.88 -6.56 10.17
N LEU A 238 2.84 -7.20 10.71
CA LEU A 238 2.97 -8.24 11.72
C LEU A 238 3.71 -9.49 11.18
N GLU A 239 3.38 -9.96 9.98
CA GLU A 239 4.08 -11.09 9.35
C GLU A 239 5.55 -10.73 9.05
N ARG A 240 5.81 -9.49 8.62
CA ARG A 240 7.18 -8.99 8.42
C ARG A 240 7.97 -8.99 9.71
N GLU A 241 7.41 -8.45 10.79
CA GLU A 241 8.05 -8.39 12.10
C GLU A 241 8.39 -9.80 12.60
N THR A 242 7.42 -10.72 12.53
CA THR A 242 7.59 -12.12 12.93
C THR A 242 8.74 -12.79 12.14
N TYR A 243 8.80 -12.56 10.83
CA TYR A 243 9.90 -13.05 9.99
C TYR A 243 11.26 -12.48 10.43
N LEU A 244 11.35 -11.17 10.66
CA LEU A 244 12.60 -10.51 11.04
C LEU A 244 13.09 -10.95 12.42
N THR A 245 12.21 -11.08 13.41
CA THR A 245 12.56 -11.61 14.73
C THR A 245 13.13 -13.02 14.64
N LEU A 246 12.57 -13.87 13.78
CA LEU A 246 13.12 -15.21 13.57
C LEU A 246 14.46 -15.18 12.81
N LYS A 247 14.60 -14.29 11.83
CA LYS A 247 15.86 -14.08 11.09
C LYS A 247 17.00 -13.69 12.03
N GLU A 248 16.76 -12.75 12.94
CA GLU A 248 17.74 -12.34 13.96
C GLU A 248 18.10 -13.51 14.88
N ARG A 249 17.11 -14.27 15.36
CA ARG A 249 17.35 -15.43 16.22
C ARG A 249 18.17 -16.53 15.55
N VAL A 250 17.82 -16.90 14.31
CA VAL A 250 18.38 -18.06 13.62
C VAL A 250 19.71 -17.74 12.95
N LEU A 251 19.87 -16.54 12.40
CA LEU A 251 21.07 -16.14 11.66
C LEU A 251 21.99 -15.20 12.43
N GLY A 252 21.57 -14.67 13.59
CA GLY A 252 22.33 -13.68 14.35
C GLY A 252 22.47 -12.33 13.63
N ILE A 253 21.69 -12.10 12.57
CA ILE A 253 21.71 -10.87 11.77
C ILE A 253 20.75 -9.87 12.41
N GLN A 254 21.31 -8.85 13.06
CA GLN A 254 20.55 -7.72 13.56
C GLN A 254 20.38 -6.70 12.42
N ASP A 255 19.20 -6.65 11.81
CA ASP A 255 18.88 -5.62 10.83
C ASP A 255 18.65 -4.28 11.56
N ASN A 256 19.36 -3.20 11.19
CA ASN A 256 19.10 -1.85 11.71
C ASN A 256 17.66 -1.42 11.39
N LYS A 257 16.73 -1.48 12.35
CA LYS A 257 15.35 -0.98 12.15
C LYS A 257 14.81 -0.28 13.39
N GLU A 258 14.08 0.81 13.11
CA GLU A 258 13.12 1.41 14.04
C GLU A 258 11.99 0.39 14.32
N PRO A 259 11.49 0.33 15.57
CA PRO A 259 10.39 -0.55 15.94
C PRO A 259 9.14 -0.25 15.11
N SER A 260 8.34 -1.28 14.86
CA SER A 260 7.01 -1.15 14.25
C SER A 260 6.21 -0.05 14.97
N SER A 261 5.40 0.74 14.26
CA SER A 261 4.49 1.71 14.92
C SER A 261 3.44 1.03 15.83
N LEU A 262 3.32 -0.30 15.77
CA LEU A 262 2.55 -1.14 16.68
C LEU A 262 3.28 -1.42 17.99
N LEU A 263 4.61 -1.30 17.97
CA LEU A 263 5.53 -1.23 19.10
C LEU A 263 6.05 0.21 19.21
N VAL A 264 5.18 1.22 19.24
CA VAL A 264 5.51 2.33 20.13
C VAL A 264 5.66 1.65 21.48
N GLU A 265 6.84 1.76 22.09
CA GLU A 265 6.96 1.52 23.53
C GLU A 265 5.82 2.31 24.17
N GLN A 266 4.67 1.67 24.41
CA GLN A 266 3.95 1.97 25.63
C GLN A 266 5.04 1.80 26.65
N ASP A 267 5.49 2.92 27.20
CA ASP A 267 6.44 2.98 28.30
C ASP A 267 5.95 1.97 29.32
N CYS A 268 6.42 0.74 29.17
CA CYS A 268 6.31 -0.27 30.17
C CYS A 268 7.32 0.26 31.15
N ILE A 269 6.82 1.10 32.07
CA ILE A 269 7.54 1.55 33.24
C ILE A 269 7.87 0.24 33.97
N THR A 270 8.97 -0.38 33.57
CA THR A 270 9.63 -1.36 34.39
C THR A 270 9.97 -0.57 35.65
N PRO A 271 9.50 -1.00 36.83
CA PRO A 271 9.72 -0.27 38.07
C PRO A 271 11.18 -0.46 38.49
N ARG A 272 12.12 0.09 37.70
CA ARG A 272 13.55 0.17 38.01
C ARG A 272 13.90 1.47 38.74
N GLY A 273 12.97 2.43 38.79
CA GLY A 273 13.06 3.59 39.67
C GLY A 273 12.91 3.16 41.13
N ALA A 274 13.78 3.71 41.99
CA ALA A 274 13.83 3.41 43.43
C ALA A 274 12.48 3.56 44.15
N TYR A 275 11.54 4.32 43.58
CA TYR A 275 10.22 4.60 44.13
C TYR A 275 9.17 3.48 43.93
N ASN A 276 9.39 2.53 43.01
CA ASN A 276 8.40 1.47 42.69
C ASN A 276 8.92 0.05 42.98
N ARG A 277 9.99 -0.10 43.77
CA ARG A 277 10.45 -1.42 44.21
C ARG A 277 9.46 -2.02 45.22
N ILE A 278 8.91 -3.18 44.89
CA ILE A 278 8.25 -4.05 45.87
C ILE A 278 9.29 -4.37 46.97
N PRO A 279 9.01 -4.15 48.26
CA PRO A 279 9.97 -4.42 49.32
C PRO A 279 10.39 -5.89 49.29
N ALA A 280 11.68 -6.15 49.03
CA ALA A 280 12.21 -7.50 49.08
C ALA A 280 12.27 -7.96 50.54
N MET A 281 11.72 -9.15 50.83
CA MET A 281 11.91 -9.80 52.13
C MET A 281 13.41 -9.98 52.40
N ASN A 282 13.86 -9.43 53.53
CA ASN A 282 15.24 -9.49 53.98
C ASN A 282 15.69 -10.96 54.13
N GLY A 283 16.56 -11.43 53.24
CA GLY A 283 17.37 -12.61 53.47
C GLY A 283 18.43 -12.36 54.56
N PRO A 284 18.94 -13.41 55.22
CA PRO A 284 19.84 -13.26 56.36
C PRO A 284 21.21 -12.67 55.95
N PRO A 285 21.89 -11.94 56.86
CA PRO A 285 23.06 -11.14 56.53
C PRO A 285 24.28 -12.01 56.20
N LEU A 286 24.97 -11.66 55.11
CA LEU A 286 26.28 -12.22 54.73
C LEU A 286 27.42 -11.50 55.50
N PRO A 287 28.54 -12.21 55.78
CA PRO A 287 29.62 -11.73 56.65
C PRO A 287 30.52 -10.65 56.01
N PRO A 288 31.21 -9.84 56.82
CA PRO A 288 31.89 -8.64 56.36
C PRO A 288 33.21 -8.96 55.63
N LYS A 289 33.36 -8.45 54.39
CA LYS A 289 34.65 -8.46 53.68
C LYS A 289 35.31 -7.08 53.68
N LYS A 290 36.63 -7.13 53.87
CA LYS A 290 37.54 -6.01 54.16
C LYS A 290 37.71 -5.00 53.03
N ARG A 291 37.90 -3.76 53.49
CA ARG A 291 38.22 -2.48 52.84
C ARG A 291 39.50 -2.52 51.98
N ARG A 292 39.45 -1.91 50.78
CA ARG A 292 40.56 -1.12 50.18
C ARG A 292 40.00 -0.03 49.26
N LEU A 293 40.68 1.12 49.30
CA LEU A 293 40.37 2.47 48.79
C LEU A 293 41.14 2.72 47.44
N PRO A 294 41.14 3.91 46.78
CA PRO A 294 40.33 4.21 45.59
C PRO A 294 41.08 4.85 44.38
N GLU A 295 40.40 4.89 43.22
CA GLU A 295 40.42 5.92 42.12
C GLU A 295 41.73 6.23 41.32
N PRO A 296 41.72 6.89 40.12
CA PRO A 296 40.78 7.93 39.68
C PRO A 296 40.33 8.05 38.19
N SER A 297 39.21 8.78 38.06
CA SER A 297 38.63 9.66 37.02
C SER A 297 39.22 9.85 35.60
N THR A 298 38.32 9.99 34.61
CA THR A 298 38.21 11.14 33.66
C THR A 298 36.90 10.99 32.84
N ALA A 299 35.88 11.84 33.01
CA ALA A 299 35.60 13.13 32.34
C ALA A 299 34.69 13.04 31.08
N LYS A 300 33.44 13.49 31.29
CA LYS A 300 32.43 14.14 30.44
C LYS A 300 32.61 14.18 28.91
N SER A 301 31.50 13.96 28.19
CA SER A 301 30.99 14.96 27.23
C SER A 301 29.48 14.81 26.99
N VAL A 302 28.81 15.97 26.92
CA VAL A 302 27.40 16.18 26.60
C VAL A 302 27.33 16.55 25.13
N THR A 303 26.45 15.92 24.36
CA THR A 303 25.93 16.51 23.13
C THR A 303 24.44 16.23 23.00
N ALA A 304 23.68 17.32 22.96
CA ALA A 304 22.29 17.34 22.55
C ALA A 304 22.21 17.07 21.04
N SER A 305 21.32 16.19 20.62
CA SER A 305 20.90 16.06 19.23
C SER A 305 19.39 16.31 19.12
N THR A 306 19.06 17.44 18.54
CA THR A 306 17.74 17.79 18.01
C THR A 306 17.34 16.76 16.96
N SER A 307 16.30 15.98 17.27
CA SER A 307 15.66 15.03 16.36
C SER A 307 14.70 15.78 15.43
N SER A 308 15.08 15.96 14.17
CA SER A 308 14.14 16.29 13.09
C SER A 308 13.60 14.99 12.51
N LYS A 309 12.34 14.69 12.82
CA LYS A 309 11.57 13.57 12.29
C LYS A 309 11.37 13.73 10.77
N LEU A 310 12.00 12.87 9.99
CA LEU A 310 11.62 12.57 8.61
C LEU A 310 10.95 11.18 8.61
N PRO A 311 9.80 10.98 7.96
CA PRO A 311 9.18 9.66 7.87
C PRO A 311 10.01 8.74 6.94
N VAL A 312 10.22 7.53 7.42
CA VAL A 312 11.04 6.47 6.84
C VAL A 312 10.51 6.04 5.46
N TYR A 313 11.39 6.08 4.46
CA TYR A 313 11.18 5.52 3.13
C TYR A 313 10.92 4.01 3.20
N PHE A 314 9.90 3.52 2.49
CA PHE A 314 9.84 2.12 2.09
C PHE A 314 10.91 1.87 1.02
N THR A 315 12.16 1.67 1.42
CA THR A 315 13.14 1.02 0.56
C THR A 315 12.80 -0.46 0.49
N LEU A 316 12.39 -0.92 -0.70
CA LEU A 316 12.42 -2.34 -1.04
C LEU A 316 13.84 -2.85 -0.75
N PRO A 317 14.04 -3.91 0.05
CA PRO A 317 15.35 -4.52 0.18
C PRO A 317 15.86 -4.97 -1.19
N SER A 318 17.13 -4.70 -1.51
CA SER A 318 17.79 -5.07 -2.77
C SER A 318 17.73 -6.57 -3.11
N GLU A 319 17.31 -7.39 -2.16
CA GLU A 319 17.07 -8.84 -2.29
C GLU A 319 15.82 -9.20 -3.11
N LEU A 320 14.96 -8.23 -3.47
CA LEU A 320 13.79 -8.46 -4.31
C LEU A 320 14.11 -8.56 -5.81
N GLU A 321 15.25 -8.06 -6.28
CA GLU A 321 15.64 -8.20 -7.70
C GLU A 321 16.10 -9.61 -8.07
N THR A 322 16.59 -10.39 -7.10
CA THR A 322 17.15 -11.72 -7.35
C THR A 322 16.10 -12.83 -7.40
N VAL A 323 14.91 -12.61 -6.84
CA VAL A 323 13.81 -13.59 -6.87
C VAL A 323 13.02 -13.56 -8.19
N PHE A 324 13.07 -12.44 -8.95
CA PHE A 324 12.39 -12.31 -10.24
C PHE A 324 13.24 -12.67 -11.47
N GLN A 325 14.51 -13.06 -11.29
CA GLN A 325 15.27 -13.64 -12.41
C GLN A 325 14.81 -15.08 -12.65
N ARG A 326 14.03 -15.29 -13.71
CA ARG A 326 13.82 -16.63 -14.28
C ARG A 326 15.19 -17.21 -14.66
N PRO A 327 15.43 -18.52 -14.46
CA PRO A 327 16.55 -19.17 -15.12
C PRO A 327 16.40 -18.98 -16.62
N LYS A 328 17.43 -18.43 -17.28
CA LYS A 328 17.58 -18.55 -18.72
C LYS A 328 17.69 -20.05 -18.99
N PHE A 329 16.74 -20.61 -19.75
CA PHE A 329 16.92 -21.93 -20.32
C PHE A 329 18.16 -21.88 -21.21
N ALA A 330 19.12 -22.76 -20.90
CA ALA A 330 20.21 -23.12 -21.78
C ALA A 330 19.68 -23.94 -22.95
#